data_AF-A0A2S4K531-F1
#
_entry.id   AF-A0A2S4K531-F1
#
_cell.length_a   1.000
_cell.length_b   1.000
_cell.length_c   1.000
_cell.angle_alpha   90.00
_cell.angle_beta   90.00
_cell.angle_gamma   90.00
#
_symmetry.space_group_name_H-M   'P 1'
#
loop_
_entity.id
_entity.type
_entity.pdbx_description
1 polymer ?
#
loop_
_entity_poly.entity_id
_entity_poly.type
_entity_poly.pdbx_seq_one_letter_code
_entity_poly.pdbx_strand_id
1 'polypeptide(L)'
;MLNALNLLFLGGLMVSDIVLYSDTDYKVSSNREAVFQVSMHREWWREDGNGKCKYTGHAMPIVRDWEIVDNRGEGNEYRNPPNLVDTYGLAIVINKKICEGKAEERVFRTILKERLVEGGTLYEKATTHAQDFHSTSPDYRAKWVPQFLERLERNGASDPHSKIAFDDITASMTAVYEEQKAQLAAQGKSAEPAPAPKEPQ
;
A
#
# COMPACT_ATOMS: atom_id res chain seq x y z
N MET A 1 -10.21 -13.26 -10.31
CA MET A 1 -11.15 -12.89 -9.24
C MET A 1 -10.74 -13.32 -7.81
N LEU A 2 -9.65 -14.08 -7.57
CA LEU A 2 -9.19 -14.38 -6.19
C LEU A 2 -7.66 -14.24 -5.97
N ASN A 3 -6.85 -14.00 -7.02
CA ASN A 3 -5.40 -14.08 -6.89
C ASN A 3 -4.77 -12.95 -6.06
N ALA A 4 -5.16 -11.69 -6.27
CA ALA A 4 -4.55 -10.56 -5.55
C ALA A 4 -4.91 -10.57 -4.04
N LEU A 5 -6.17 -10.86 -3.71
CA LEU A 5 -6.62 -11.01 -2.32
C LEU A 5 -5.94 -12.19 -1.63
N ASN A 6 -5.76 -13.33 -2.32
CA ASN A 6 -5.03 -14.48 -1.78
C ASN A 6 -3.55 -14.17 -1.51
N LEU A 7 -2.91 -13.31 -2.31
CA LEU A 7 -1.52 -12.88 -2.11
C LEU A 7 -1.33 -12.01 -0.85
N LEU A 8 -2.38 -11.35 -0.35
CA LEU A 8 -2.29 -10.54 0.87
C LEU A 8 -2.05 -11.34 2.15
N PHE A 9 -2.33 -12.65 2.17
CA PHE A 9 -2.41 -13.43 3.42
C PHE A 9 -1.15 -14.23 3.81
N LEU A 10 -0.02 -14.01 3.14
CA LEU A 10 1.15 -14.90 3.28
C LEU A 10 2.32 -14.24 4.04
N GLY A 11 3.12 -15.05 4.74
CA GLY A 11 4.09 -14.65 5.76
C GLY A 11 5.35 -13.95 5.23
N GLY A 12 5.88 -13.00 6.00
CA GLY A 12 6.88 -12.03 5.54
C GLY A 12 8.34 -12.32 5.93
N LEU A 13 9.24 -11.76 5.11
CA LEU A 13 10.62 -11.46 5.46
C LEU A 13 10.72 -9.98 5.80
N MET A 14 11.52 -9.60 6.81
CA MET A 14 11.59 -8.22 7.29
C MET A 14 12.22 -7.30 6.23
N VAL A 15 11.38 -6.65 5.39
CA VAL A 15 11.80 -5.48 4.65
C VAL A 15 11.34 -4.27 5.46
N SER A 16 12.28 -3.55 6.07
CA SER A 16 11.95 -2.44 6.97
C SER A 16 11.15 -1.35 6.26
N ASP A 17 10.25 -0.70 7.01
CA ASP A 17 9.55 0.51 6.58
C ASP A 17 10.56 1.59 6.14
N ILE A 18 10.18 2.35 5.12
CA ILE A 18 11.02 3.41 4.56
C ILE A 18 10.30 4.74 4.57
N VAL A 19 11.07 5.82 4.69
CA VAL A 19 10.56 7.18 4.51
C VAL A 19 10.78 7.57 3.05
N LEU A 20 9.73 8.09 2.42
CA LEU A 20 9.72 8.54 1.02
C LEU A 20 9.30 10.00 0.94
N TYR A 21 9.92 10.75 0.03
CA TYR A 21 9.69 12.14 -0.28
C TYR A 21 9.03 12.22 -1.65
N SER A 22 7.90 12.90 -1.75
CA SER A 22 7.23 13.15 -3.03
C SER A 22 8.13 13.94 -3.99
N ASP A 23 8.14 13.54 -5.26
CA ASP A 23 8.90 14.22 -6.31
C ASP A 23 8.20 15.46 -6.85
N THR A 24 6.89 15.60 -6.60
CA THR A 24 6.06 16.71 -7.08
C THR A 24 4.82 16.88 -6.20
N ASP A 25 4.03 17.90 -6.50
CA ASP A 25 2.73 18.15 -5.88
C ASP A 25 1.66 17.21 -6.46
N TYR A 26 0.97 16.48 -5.58
CA TYR A 26 -0.19 15.66 -5.96
C TYR A 26 -1.46 16.24 -5.36
N LYS A 27 -2.35 16.74 -6.23
CA LYS A 27 -3.67 17.22 -5.82
C LYS A 27 -4.63 16.06 -5.66
N VAL A 28 -5.36 16.02 -4.55
CA VAL A 28 -6.41 15.03 -4.34
C VAL A 28 -7.61 15.39 -5.19
N SER A 29 -7.97 14.47 -6.09
CA SER A 29 -9.14 14.59 -6.95
C SER A 29 -10.45 14.60 -6.14
N SER A 30 -11.44 15.37 -6.61
CA SER A 30 -12.82 15.27 -6.14
C SER A 30 -13.50 13.98 -6.62
N ASN A 31 -13.04 13.42 -7.74
CA ASN A 31 -13.44 12.09 -8.17
C ASN A 31 -12.71 11.03 -7.32
N ARG A 32 -13.47 10.35 -6.45
CA ARG A 32 -12.95 9.33 -5.54
C ARG A 32 -12.38 8.11 -6.25
N GLU A 33 -12.83 7.82 -7.46
CA GLU A 33 -12.34 6.71 -8.28
C GLU A 33 -11.13 7.12 -9.13
N ALA A 34 -10.66 8.37 -9.04
CA ALA A 34 -9.52 8.81 -9.82
C ALA A 34 -8.23 8.17 -9.29
N VAL A 35 -7.54 7.48 -10.20
CA VAL A 35 -6.24 6.86 -9.97
C VAL A 35 -5.18 7.66 -10.69
N PHE A 36 -4.07 7.94 -10.03
CA PHE A 36 -2.94 8.62 -10.65
C PHE A 36 -1.61 8.04 -10.20
N GLN A 37 -0.61 8.17 -11.04
CA GLN A 37 0.73 7.71 -10.73
C GLN A 37 1.43 8.66 -9.75
N VAL A 38 2.20 8.08 -8.85
CA VAL A 38 3.08 8.81 -7.93
C VAL A 38 4.53 8.40 -8.15
N SER A 39 5.43 9.31 -7.81
CA SER A 39 6.87 9.14 -7.83
C SER A 39 7.45 9.77 -6.57
N MET A 40 8.34 9.03 -5.92
CA MET A 40 8.95 9.42 -4.66
C MET A 40 10.41 8.96 -4.62
N HIS A 41 11.20 9.55 -3.73
CA HIS A 41 12.60 9.17 -3.48
C HIS A 41 12.92 9.11 -1.99
N ARG A 42 14.07 8.51 -1.64
CA ARG A 42 14.60 8.46 -0.26
C ARG A 42 15.54 9.62 0.05
N GLU A 43 15.86 9.77 1.34
CA GLU A 43 16.75 10.81 1.87
C GLU A 43 18.10 10.85 1.15
N TRP A 44 18.63 12.06 0.90
CA TRP A 44 19.79 12.26 0.04
C TRP A 44 21.09 11.56 0.47
N TRP A 45 21.25 11.29 1.77
CA TRP A 45 22.43 10.62 2.32
C TRP A 45 22.39 9.09 2.15
N ARG A 46 21.28 8.52 1.68
CA ARG A 46 21.19 7.08 1.43
C ARG A 46 21.79 6.71 0.08
N GLU A 47 22.20 5.45 -0.02
CA GLU A 47 22.73 4.88 -1.27
C GLU A 47 21.71 4.93 -2.41
N ASP A 48 20.43 4.78 -2.08
CA ASP A 48 19.27 4.86 -2.97
C ASP A 48 18.54 6.23 -2.93
N GLY A 49 19.17 7.25 -2.34
CA GLY A 49 18.58 8.57 -2.08
C GLY A 49 18.68 9.60 -3.22
N ASN A 50 17.97 10.73 -3.06
CA ASN A 50 18.03 11.94 -3.92
C ASN A 50 18.00 11.65 -5.43
N GLY A 51 17.01 10.88 -5.89
CA GLY A 51 16.81 10.60 -7.30
C GLY A 51 17.71 9.51 -7.89
N LYS A 52 18.65 8.93 -7.12
CA LYS A 52 19.41 7.73 -7.54
C LYS A 52 18.50 6.53 -7.76
N CYS A 53 17.47 6.42 -6.93
CA CYS A 53 16.36 5.50 -7.11
C CYS A 53 15.03 6.27 -6.99
N LYS A 54 14.08 5.90 -7.85
CA LYS A 54 12.69 6.36 -7.80
C LYS A 54 11.78 5.23 -7.39
N TYR A 55 10.87 5.54 -6.48
CA TYR A 55 9.82 4.68 -6.01
C TYR A 55 8.53 5.14 -6.68
N THR A 56 8.00 4.32 -7.59
CA THR A 56 6.80 4.66 -8.35
C THR A 56 5.64 3.76 -7.96
N GLY A 57 4.44 4.32 -8.10
CA GLY A 57 3.24 3.72 -7.57
C GLY A 57 1.97 4.36 -8.11
N HIS A 58 0.86 3.98 -7.51
CA HIS A 58 -0.47 4.47 -7.83
C HIS A 58 -1.16 4.98 -6.56
N ALA A 59 -1.91 6.06 -6.69
CA ALA A 59 -2.64 6.68 -5.61
C ALA A 59 -4.13 6.83 -5.95
N MET A 60 -4.99 6.69 -4.95
CA MET A 60 -6.44 6.85 -5.08
C MET A 60 -7.03 7.33 -3.74
N PRO A 61 -8.00 8.26 -3.76
CA PRO A 61 -8.76 8.61 -2.55
C PRO A 61 -9.52 7.40 -2.01
N ILE A 62 -9.54 7.18 -0.70
CA ILE A 62 -10.26 6.08 -0.06
C ILE A 62 -11.30 6.56 0.95
N VAL A 63 -12.30 5.72 1.19
CA VAL A 63 -13.27 5.88 2.28
C VAL A 63 -12.97 4.87 3.36
N ARG A 64 -13.50 5.08 4.56
CA ARG A 64 -13.21 4.20 5.69
C ARG A 64 -14.35 3.20 5.90
N ASP A 65 -14.17 1.96 5.48
CA ASP A 65 -15.14 0.87 5.71
C ASP A 65 -14.87 0.06 6.99
N TRP A 66 -13.84 0.42 7.76
CA TRP A 66 -13.49 -0.24 9.02
C TRP A 66 -13.74 0.66 10.24
N GLU A 67 -13.93 0.03 11.41
CA GLU A 67 -14.00 0.72 12.70
C GLU A 67 -12.60 1.16 13.18
N ILE A 68 -12.51 2.38 13.71
CA ILE A 68 -11.32 2.85 14.46
C ILE A 68 -11.61 2.70 15.94
N VAL A 69 -10.69 2.04 16.64
CA VAL A 69 -10.69 1.92 18.09
C VAL A 69 -9.67 2.91 18.66
N ASP A 70 -10.16 3.97 19.29
CA ASP A 70 -9.32 4.96 19.96
C ASP A 70 -9.31 4.70 21.47
N ASN A 71 -8.12 4.41 22.01
CA ASN A 71 -7.91 4.37 23.46
C ASN A 71 -7.59 5.78 23.96
N ARG A 72 -8.59 6.50 24.48
CA ARG A 72 -8.44 7.90 24.94
C ARG A 72 -7.90 8.03 26.38
N GLY A 73 -7.35 6.97 26.95
CA GLY A 73 -6.99 6.89 28.37
C GLY A 73 -8.22 6.66 29.27
N GLU A 74 -7.98 6.26 30.52
CA GLU A 74 -9.02 5.99 31.55
C GLU A 74 -9.92 4.76 31.34
N GLY A 75 -9.54 3.82 30.45
CA GLY A 75 -10.32 2.60 30.20
C GLY A 75 -11.56 2.82 29.32
N ASN A 76 -11.75 4.03 28.80
CA ASN A 76 -12.80 4.35 27.85
C ASN A 76 -12.31 4.07 26.42
N GLU A 77 -12.75 2.94 25.86
CA GLU A 77 -12.58 2.61 24.45
C GLU A 77 -13.61 3.37 23.61
N TYR A 78 -13.16 4.24 22.71
CA TYR A 78 -14.05 4.91 21.76
C TYR A 78 -14.00 4.22 20.41
N ARG A 79 -15.15 3.68 19.98
CA ARG A 79 -15.32 3.01 18.70
C ARG A 79 -15.95 3.95 17.69
N ASN A 80 -15.17 4.34 16.68
CA ASN A 80 -15.64 5.20 15.61
C ASN A 80 -16.13 4.32 14.44
N PRO A 81 -17.46 4.28 14.17
CA PRO A 81 -18.04 3.38 13.16
C PRO A 81 -17.52 3.71 11.75
N PRO A 82 -17.59 2.79 10.79
CA PRO A 82 -17.25 3.05 9.39
C PRO A 82 -17.88 4.34 8.83
N ASN A 83 -17.14 5.05 7.98
CA ASN A 83 -17.63 6.20 7.22
C ASN A 83 -17.34 6.00 5.72
N LEU A 84 -18.38 5.61 4.99
CA LEU A 84 -18.37 5.43 3.55
C LEU A 84 -18.74 6.71 2.79
N VAL A 85 -19.22 7.73 3.50
CA VAL A 85 -19.72 8.98 2.92
C VAL A 85 -18.58 9.94 2.68
N ASP A 86 -17.60 10.02 3.57
CA ASP A 86 -16.50 10.99 3.47
C ASP A 86 -15.20 10.33 3.02
N THR A 87 -14.43 11.05 2.20
CA THR A 87 -13.05 10.66 1.89
C THR A 87 -12.25 10.66 3.20
N TYR A 88 -11.65 9.51 3.53
CA TYR A 88 -10.84 9.36 4.73
C TYR A 88 -9.41 9.88 4.50
N GLY A 89 -8.89 9.70 3.29
CA GLY A 89 -7.56 10.16 2.93
C GLY A 89 -7.11 9.68 1.55
N LEU A 90 -5.82 9.84 1.29
CA LEU A 90 -5.16 9.39 0.07
C LEU A 90 -4.38 8.10 0.35
N ALA A 91 -4.80 7.01 -0.27
CA ALA A 91 -4.07 5.74 -0.25
C ALA A 91 -3.08 5.71 -1.42
N ILE A 92 -1.88 5.21 -1.16
CA ILE A 92 -0.81 5.10 -2.15
C ILE A 92 -0.17 3.71 -2.03
N VAL A 93 -0.05 3.02 -3.16
CA VAL A 93 0.68 1.76 -3.28
C VAL A 93 1.91 1.99 -4.15
N ILE A 94 3.10 1.83 -3.56
CA ILE A 94 4.36 1.83 -4.29
C ILE A 94 4.63 0.40 -4.75
N ASN A 95 4.73 0.22 -6.06
CA ASN A 95 4.83 -1.10 -6.66
C ASN A 95 6.14 -1.33 -7.45
N LYS A 96 6.94 -0.27 -7.66
CA LYS A 96 8.20 -0.32 -8.40
C LYS A 96 9.28 0.53 -7.73
N LYS A 97 10.52 0.06 -7.81
CA LYS A 97 11.73 0.79 -7.47
C LYS A 97 12.66 0.74 -8.68
N ILE A 98 13.04 1.91 -9.17
CA ILE A 98 13.82 2.09 -10.40
C ILE A 98 15.10 2.84 -10.02
N CYS A 99 16.25 2.20 -10.15
CA CYS A 99 17.55 2.80 -9.90
C CYS A 99 18.36 2.91 -11.19
N GLU A 100 19.17 3.96 -11.32
CA GLU A 100 20.04 4.14 -12.49
C GLU A 100 20.98 2.94 -12.67
N GLY A 101 21.03 2.38 -13.89
CA GLY A 101 21.90 1.26 -14.23
C GLY A 101 21.50 -0.10 -13.62
N LYS A 102 20.34 -0.22 -12.97
CA LYS A 102 19.81 -1.48 -12.44
C LYS A 102 18.49 -1.86 -13.09
N ALA A 103 18.14 -3.14 -13.04
CA ALA A 103 16.81 -3.61 -13.45
C ALA A 103 15.73 -3.03 -12.52
N GLU A 104 14.52 -2.86 -13.06
CA GLU A 104 13.34 -2.49 -12.25
C GLU A 104 13.11 -3.54 -11.15
N GLU A 105 13.08 -3.09 -9.90
CA GLU A 105 12.77 -3.92 -8.74
C GLU A 105 11.26 -3.81 -8.45
N ARG A 106 10.58 -4.95 -8.33
CA ARG A 106 9.19 -5.01 -7.90
C ARG A 106 9.15 -4.94 -6.38
N VAL A 107 8.35 -4.01 -5.86
CA VAL A 107 8.15 -3.82 -4.42
C VAL A 107 6.66 -3.77 -4.12
N PHE A 108 6.28 -3.88 -2.86
CA PHE A 108 4.89 -3.65 -2.45
C PHE A 108 4.87 -2.92 -1.12
N ARG A 109 4.78 -1.60 -1.18
CA ARG A 109 4.70 -0.73 0.00
C ARG A 109 3.41 0.06 0.00
N THR A 110 2.85 0.23 1.19
CA THR A 110 1.56 0.90 1.39
C THR A 110 1.77 2.17 2.18
N ILE A 111 1.12 3.25 1.78
CA ILE A 111 1.16 4.54 2.45
C ILE A 111 -0.28 5.03 2.56
N LEU A 112 -0.63 5.54 3.73
CA LEU A 112 -1.90 6.24 3.95
C LEU A 112 -1.63 7.66 4.42
N LYS A 113 -2.17 8.64 3.71
CA LYS A 113 -2.27 10.02 4.16
C LYS A 113 -3.67 10.31 4.62
N GLU A 114 -3.92 10.00 5.89
CA GLU A 114 -5.17 10.31 6.56
C GLU A 114 -5.45 11.81 6.51
N ARG A 115 -6.72 12.18 6.37
CA ARG A 115 -7.21 13.57 6.29
C ARG A 115 -6.68 14.37 5.11
N LEU A 116 -5.90 13.76 4.21
CA LEU A 116 -5.58 14.34 2.91
C LEU A 116 -6.75 14.05 1.96
N VAL A 117 -7.75 14.94 2.03
CA VAL A 117 -9.06 14.81 1.35
C VAL A 117 -9.15 15.70 0.11
N GLU A 118 -10.32 15.72 -0.55
CA GLU A 118 -10.60 16.54 -1.73
C GLU A 118 -10.10 17.99 -1.59
N GLY A 119 -9.42 18.48 -2.63
CA GLY A 119 -8.84 19.82 -2.66
C GLY A 119 -7.53 19.96 -1.89
N GLY A 120 -7.15 18.96 -1.10
CA GLY A 120 -5.84 18.88 -0.45
C GLY A 120 -4.71 18.56 -1.43
N THR A 121 -3.47 18.83 -1.01
CA THR A 121 -2.26 18.58 -1.81
C THR A 121 -1.24 17.82 -0.97
N LEU A 122 -0.73 16.72 -1.49
CA LEU A 122 0.54 16.15 -1.05
C LEU A 122 1.66 16.95 -1.73
N TYR A 123 2.23 17.91 -1.03
CA TYR A 123 3.26 18.78 -1.58
C TYR A 123 4.54 18.02 -1.94
N GLU A 124 5.32 18.55 -2.88
CA GLU A 124 6.69 18.14 -3.17
C GLU A 124 7.52 18.07 -1.87
N LYS A 125 8.38 17.05 -1.74
CA LYS A 125 9.22 16.77 -0.57
C LYS A 125 8.44 16.46 0.72
N ALA A 126 7.12 16.32 0.67
CA ALA A 126 6.36 15.83 1.81
C ALA A 126 6.80 14.41 2.14
N THR A 127 7.12 14.18 3.41
CA THR A 127 7.57 12.87 3.90
C THR A 127 6.39 11.94 4.09
N THR A 128 6.56 10.69 3.70
CA THR A 128 5.55 9.63 3.83
C THR A 128 6.22 8.37 4.36
N HIS A 129 5.52 7.64 5.24
CA HIS A 129 5.99 6.35 5.75
C HIS A 129 5.41 5.25 4.88
N ALA A 130 6.27 4.55 4.16
CA ALA A 130 5.89 3.45 3.29
C ALA A 130 6.10 2.13 4.02
N GLN A 131 4.98 1.53 4.42
CA GLN A 131 4.93 0.31 5.21
C GLN A 131 5.14 -0.91 4.32
N ASP A 132 5.98 -1.86 4.73
CA ASP A 132 5.97 -3.19 4.13
C ASP A 132 4.74 -3.98 4.58
N PHE A 133 3.81 -4.19 3.66
CA PHE A 133 2.58 -4.89 3.96
C PHE A 133 2.81 -6.36 4.34
N HIS A 134 3.79 -7.03 3.73
CA HIS A 134 3.96 -8.48 3.91
C HIS A 134 4.64 -8.81 5.23
N SER A 135 5.63 -8.02 5.66
CA SER A 135 6.29 -8.18 6.96
C SER A 135 5.50 -7.63 8.14
N THR A 136 4.51 -6.77 7.89
CA THR A 136 3.56 -6.34 8.93
C THR A 136 2.64 -7.50 9.32
N SER A 137 2.47 -7.73 10.62
CA SER A 137 1.56 -8.79 11.10
C SER A 137 0.12 -8.51 10.68
N PRO A 138 -0.71 -9.55 10.44
CA PRO A 138 -2.06 -9.38 9.92
C PRO A 138 -2.91 -8.31 10.61
N ASP A 139 -2.84 -8.23 11.94
CA ASP A 139 -3.62 -7.28 12.76
C ASP A 139 -3.24 -5.80 12.53
N TYR A 140 -2.01 -5.53 12.07
CA TYR A 140 -1.49 -4.18 11.80
C TYR A 140 -1.40 -3.87 10.31
N ARG A 141 -1.76 -4.81 9.43
CA ARG A 141 -1.78 -4.56 7.98
C ARG A 141 -2.78 -3.46 7.67
N ALA A 142 -2.45 -2.66 6.66
CA ALA A 142 -3.29 -1.58 6.19
C ALA A 142 -4.69 -2.10 5.77
N LYS A 143 -5.69 -1.84 6.61
CA LYS A 143 -7.08 -2.33 6.44
C LYS A 143 -7.74 -1.87 5.14
N TRP A 144 -7.27 -0.77 4.56
CA TRP A 144 -7.79 -0.21 3.31
C TRP A 144 -7.32 -0.94 2.05
N VAL A 145 -6.27 -1.76 2.11
CA VAL A 145 -5.67 -2.39 0.92
C VAL A 145 -6.65 -3.29 0.16
N PRO A 146 -7.43 -4.17 0.80
CA PRO A 146 -8.47 -4.94 0.11
C PRO A 146 -9.45 -4.06 -0.65
N GLN A 147 -10.01 -3.04 0.02
CA GLN A 147 -10.94 -2.08 -0.60
C GLN A 147 -10.30 -1.37 -1.81
N PHE A 148 -9.05 -0.95 -1.71
CA PHE A 148 -8.33 -0.29 -2.79
C PHE A 148 -8.19 -1.20 -4.01
N LEU A 149 -7.78 -2.45 -3.82
CA LEU A 149 -7.63 -3.43 -4.91
C LEU A 149 -8.96 -3.77 -5.56
N GLU A 150 -10.01 -4.01 -4.77
CA GLU A 150 -11.36 -4.30 -5.29
C GLU A 150 -11.91 -3.14 -6.13
N ARG A 151 -11.66 -1.89 -5.70
CA ARG A 151 -12.07 -0.70 -6.45
C ARG A 151 -11.33 -0.58 -7.76
N LEU A 152 -10.01 -0.80 -7.78
CA LEU A 152 -9.23 -0.82 -9.02
C LEU A 152 -9.71 -1.91 -9.99
N GLU A 153 -9.97 -3.13 -9.48
CA GLU A 153 -10.49 -4.24 -10.30
C GLU A 153 -11.84 -3.88 -10.91
N ARG A 154 -12.78 -3.39 -10.09
CA ARG A 154 -14.12 -3.01 -10.52
C ARG A 154 -14.10 -1.88 -11.55
N ASN A 155 -13.29 -0.85 -11.32
CA ASN A 155 -13.23 0.32 -12.20
C ASN A 155 -12.38 0.05 -13.45
N GLY A 156 -11.50 -0.96 -13.44
CA GLY A 156 -10.63 -1.29 -14.57
C GLY A 156 -11.37 -1.66 -15.86
N ALA A 157 -12.67 -1.99 -15.79
CA ALA A 157 -13.51 -2.20 -16.97
C ALA A 157 -13.82 -0.90 -17.74
N SER A 158 -13.86 0.25 -17.05
CA SER A 158 -14.27 1.54 -17.59
C SER A 158 -13.20 2.63 -17.51
N ASP A 159 -12.17 2.46 -16.68
CA ASP A 159 -11.05 3.38 -16.53
C ASP A 159 -9.70 2.68 -16.81
N PRO A 160 -8.99 3.06 -17.90
CA PRO A 160 -7.68 2.51 -18.21
C PRO A 160 -6.64 2.73 -17.10
N HIS A 161 -6.71 3.83 -16.33
CA HIS A 161 -5.76 4.09 -15.26
C HIS A 161 -5.95 3.10 -14.10
N SER A 162 -7.19 2.83 -13.71
CA SER A 162 -7.54 1.79 -12.75
C SER A 162 -7.08 0.41 -13.21
N LYS A 163 -7.27 0.07 -14.48
CA LYS A 163 -6.80 -1.21 -15.06
C LYS A 163 -5.29 -1.36 -14.97
N ILE A 164 -4.55 -0.33 -15.41
CA ILE A 164 -3.09 -0.30 -15.36
C ILE A 164 -2.62 -0.46 -13.92
N ALA A 165 -3.19 0.31 -12.99
CA ALA A 165 -2.84 0.25 -11.58
C ALA A 165 -3.08 -1.15 -10.98
N PHE A 166 -4.23 -1.76 -11.26
CA PHE A 166 -4.55 -3.11 -10.79
C PHE A 166 -3.55 -4.15 -11.29
N ASP A 167 -3.24 -4.13 -12.59
CA ASP A 167 -2.29 -5.07 -13.20
C ASP A 167 -0.88 -4.88 -12.64
N ASP A 168 -0.43 -3.63 -12.54
CA ASP A 168 0.89 -3.25 -12.04
C ASP A 168 1.10 -3.69 -10.58
N ILE A 169 0.09 -3.50 -9.75
CA ILE A 169 0.12 -3.87 -8.33
C ILE A 169 0.07 -5.39 -8.20
N THR A 170 -0.82 -6.07 -8.92
CA THR A 170 -0.94 -7.53 -8.88
C THR A 170 0.36 -8.21 -9.32
N ALA A 171 1.00 -7.70 -10.38
CA ALA A 171 2.30 -8.18 -10.83
C ALA A 171 3.38 -8.00 -9.76
N SER A 172 3.42 -6.84 -9.09
CA SER A 172 4.39 -6.59 -8.02
C SER A 172 4.14 -7.45 -6.78
N MET A 173 2.89 -7.64 -6.36
CA MET A 173 2.55 -8.55 -5.27
C MET A 173 2.97 -9.98 -5.57
N THR A 174 2.73 -10.45 -6.80
CA THR A 174 3.13 -11.79 -7.24
C THR A 174 4.65 -11.95 -7.22
N ALA A 175 5.40 -10.96 -7.75
CA ALA A 175 6.85 -11.01 -7.78
C ALA A 175 7.46 -11.01 -6.37
N VAL A 176 6.98 -10.12 -5.48
CA VAL A 176 7.41 -10.05 -4.08
C VAL A 176 7.13 -11.36 -3.36
N TYR A 177 5.96 -11.97 -3.59
CA TYR A 177 5.60 -13.26 -3.01
C TYR A 177 6.56 -14.38 -3.43
N GLU A 178 6.82 -14.53 -4.73
CA GLU A 178 7.70 -15.59 -5.22
C GLU A 178 9.14 -15.39 -4.72
N GLU A 179 9.61 -14.14 -4.62
CA GLU A 179 10.92 -13.83 -4.04
C GLU A 179 10.98 -14.22 -2.55
N GLN A 180 9.96 -13.88 -1.75
CA GLN A 180 9.91 -14.25 -0.34
C GLN A 180 9.87 -15.76 -0.15
N LYS A 181 9.06 -16.46 -0.94
CA LYS A 181 8.97 -17.91 -0.93
C LYS A 181 10.32 -18.56 -1.25
N ALA A 182 11.04 -18.06 -2.26
CA ALA A 182 12.37 -18.54 -2.61
C ALA A 182 13.39 -18.30 -1.49
N GLN A 183 13.35 -17.11 -0.86
CA GLN A 183 14.23 -16.77 0.26
C GLN A 183 13.97 -17.63 1.51
N LEU A 184 12.70 -17.90 1.84
CA LEU A 184 12.34 -18.80 2.94
C LEU A 184 12.85 -20.23 2.68
N ALA A 185 12.63 -20.75 1.46
CA ALA A 185 13.12 -22.06 1.06
C ALA A 185 14.65 -22.16 1.15
N ALA A 186 15.38 -21.12 0.74
CA ALA A 186 16.84 -21.04 0.86
C ALA A 186 17.33 -21.00 2.32
N GLN A 187 16.50 -20.51 3.25
CA GLN A 187 16.78 -20.49 4.69
C GLN A 187 16.32 -21.77 5.42
N GLY A 188 15.84 -22.79 4.70
CA GLY A 188 15.30 -24.02 5.29
C GLY A 188 14.01 -23.80 6.09
N LYS A 189 13.34 -22.66 5.92
CA LYS A 189 12.03 -22.35 6.52
C LYS A 189 10.97 -22.54 5.45
N SER A 190 9.89 -23.26 5.77
CA SER A 190 8.74 -23.30 4.87
C SER A 190 7.89 -22.06 5.12
N ALA A 191 7.30 -21.47 4.07
CA ALA A 191 6.24 -20.50 4.24
C ALA A 191 5.06 -21.24 4.89
N GLU A 192 4.84 -21.01 6.19
CA GLU A 192 3.76 -21.67 6.91
C GLU A 192 2.42 -21.28 6.26
N PRO A 193 1.53 -22.24 5.95
CA PRO A 193 0.23 -21.92 5.37
C PRO A 193 -0.54 -21.03 6.34
N ALA A 194 -1.37 -20.14 5.79
CA ALA A 194 -2.27 -19.32 6.60
C ALA A 194 -3.01 -20.20 7.62
N PRO A 195 -3.09 -19.79 8.91
CA PRO A 195 -3.91 -20.50 9.87
C PRO A 195 -5.34 -20.52 9.35
N ALA A 196 -5.94 -21.73 9.31
CA ALA A 196 -7.31 -21.92 8.89
C ALA A 196 -8.23 -20.96 9.66
N PRO A 197 -9.26 -20.38 9.01
CA PRO A 197 -10.21 -19.51 9.70
C PRO A 197 -10.80 -20.27 10.88
N LYS A 198 -10.64 -19.75 12.09
CA LYS A 198 -11.34 -20.27 13.25
C LYS A 198 -12.83 -20.02 13.03
N GLU A 199 -13.61 -21.10 12.98
CA GLU A 199 -15.07 -20.99 13.01
C GLU A 199 -15.49 -20.17 14.24
N PRO A 200 -16.44 -19.23 14.09
CA PRO A 200 -17.00 -18.53 15.24
C PRO A 200 -17.75 -19.52 16.13
N GLN A 201 -17.35 -19.58 17.41
CA GLN A 201 -18.11 -20.24 18.47
C GLN A 201 -19.29 -19.39 18.92
#